data_AF-A0A7C4IB36-F1
#
_entry.id   AF-A0A7C4IB36-F1
#
_cell.length_a   1.000
_cell.length_b   1.000
_cell.length_c   1.000
_cell.angle_alpha   90.00
_cell.angle_beta   90.00
_cell.angle_gamma   90.00
#
_symmetry.space_group_name_H-M   'P 1'
#
loop_
_entity.id
_entity.type
_entity.pdbx_description
1 polymer ?
#
loop_
_entity_poly.entity_id
_entity_poly.type
_entity_poly.pdbx_seq_one_letter_code
_entity_poly.pdbx_strand_id
1 'polypeptide(L)'
;LAAVTGGGAIALSRLRLPNVWMIGPLLVAGALSAGGYAFSSLPRAVIDGGQLLIGVALGSRFSPEFFRAAPRYLTAVALITLGLLGVAALYGWWLAGHAGVPVPTAILATTPGGIGEMAITAKVLALGAPIVAAFHSVRLAALVLLIGGLFRVVRRMHRRRLR
;
A
#
# COMPACT_ATOMS: atom_id res chain seq x y z
N LEU A 1 8.16 -19.20 5.55
CA LEU A 1 7.63 -18.00 4.86
C LEU A 1 8.72 -17.19 4.17
N ALA A 2 9.66 -16.56 4.89
CA ALA A 2 10.69 -15.67 4.33
C ALA A 2 11.49 -16.25 3.14
N ALA A 3 11.97 -17.49 3.27
CA ALA A 3 12.72 -18.17 2.20
C ALA A 3 11.85 -18.40 0.94
N VAL A 4 10.59 -18.80 1.12
CA VAL A 4 9.66 -19.06 0.00
C VAL A 4 9.26 -17.76 -0.70
N THR A 5 8.94 -16.71 0.06
CA THR A 5 8.61 -15.39 -0.48
C THR A 5 9.83 -14.72 -1.14
N GLY A 6 11.02 -14.89 -0.58
CA GLY A 6 12.28 -14.40 -1.15
C GLY A 6 12.66 -15.14 -2.44
N GLY A 7 12.53 -16.47 -2.46
CA GLY A 7 12.73 -17.29 -3.66
C GLY A 7 11.77 -16.91 -4.78
N GLY A 8 10.49 -16.68 -4.46
CA GLY A 8 9.51 -16.21 -5.45
C GLY A 8 9.80 -14.80 -5.97
N ALA A 9 10.29 -13.88 -5.12
CA ALA A 9 10.75 -12.56 -5.57
C ALA A 9 11.91 -12.67 -6.57
N ILE A 10 12.89 -13.53 -6.28
CA ILE A 10 14.03 -13.79 -7.17
C ILE A 10 13.56 -14.41 -8.49
N ALA A 11 12.65 -15.40 -8.45
CA ALA A 11 12.10 -16.01 -9.65
C ALA A 11 11.36 -14.98 -10.53
N LEU A 12 10.51 -14.14 -9.91
CA LEU A 12 9.76 -13.09 -10.59
C LEU A 12 10.66 -11.93 -11.08
N SER A 13 11.88 -11.78 -10.53
CA SER A 13 12.79 -10.70 -10.94
C SER A 13 13.21 -10.83 -12.40
N ARG A 14 13.15 -12.06 -12.93
CA ARG A 14 13.39 -12.38 -14.34
C ARG A 14 12.33 -11.81 -15.27
N LEU A 15 11.13 -11.52 -14.77
CA LEU A 15 10.01 -11.00 -15.57
C LEU A 15 10.06 -9.47 -15.78
N ARG A 16 11.11 -8.78 -15.31
CA ARG A 16 11.28 -7.32 -15.41
C ARG A 16 10.04 -6.52 -14.97
N LEU A 17 9.29 -7.05 -14.01
CA LEU A 17 8.13 -6.36 -13.45
C LEU A 17 8.58 -5.17 -12.59
N PRO A 18 7.78 -4.09 -12.51
CA PRO A 18 8.07 -3.01 -11.58
C PRO A 18 7.98 -3.51 -10.13
N ASN A 19 8.94 -3.11 -9.31
CA ASN A 19 8.98 -3.38 -7.86
C ASN A 19 8.75 -4.86 -7.47
N VAL A 20 9.50 -5.77 -8.10
CA VAL A 20 9.39 -7.22 -7.84
C VAL A 20 9.67 -7.60 -6.39
N TRP A 21 10.58 -6.89 -5.74
CA TRP A 21 10.95 -7.12 -4.34
C TRP A 21 9.78 -6.91 -3.37
N MET A 22 8.74 -6.20 -3.79
CA MET A 22 7.51 -6.02 -3.04
C MET A 22 6.39 -6.93 -3.53
N ILE A 23 6.19 -7.04 -4.85
CA ILE A 23 5.11 -7.82 -5.45
C ILE A 23 5.33 -9.33 -5.31
N GLY A 24 6.57 -9.81 -5.46
CA GLY A 24 6.87 -11.22 -5.38
C GLY A 24 6.53 -11.83 -4.02
N PRO A 25 7.02 -11.26 -2.91
CA PRO A 25 6.64 -11.71 -1.57
C PRO A 25 5.13 -11.64 -1.33
N LEU A 26 4.47 -10.57 -1.80
CA LEU A 26 3.03 -10.36 -1.64
C LEU A 26 2.21 -11.44 -2.35
N LEU A 27 2.52 -11.72 -3.63
CA LEU A 27 1.82 -12.72 -4.42
C LEU A 27 2.04 -14.14 -3.88
N VAL A 28 3.27 -14.46 -3.49
CA VAL A 28 3.60 -15.76 -2.92
C VAL A 28 2.89 -15.96 -1.58
N ALA A 29 2.97 -14.98 -0.67
CA ALA A 29 2.29 -15.05 0.61
C ALA A 29 0.76 -15.11 0.44
N GLY A 30 0.21 -14.32 -0.48
CA GLY A 30 -1.21 -14.33 -0.81
C GLY A 30 -1.69 -15.67 -1.39
N ALA A 31 -0.95 -16.24 -2.34
CA ALA A 31 -1.28 -17.54 -2.94
C ALA A 31 -1.21 -18.68 -1.91
N LEU A 32 -0.18 -18.68 -1.06
CA LEU A 32 -0.06 -19.66 0.03
C LEU A 32 -1.22 -19.53 1.03
N SER A 33 -1.56 -18.30 1.42
CA SER A 33 -2.67 -18.04 2.34
C SER A 33 -4.02 -18.44 1.73
N ALA A 34 -4.24 -18.18 0.43
CA ALA A 34 -5.43 -18.61 -0.29
C ALA A 34 -5.52 -20.14 -0.43
N GLY A 35 -4.38 -20.82 -0.52
CA GLY A 35 -4.28 -22.28 -0.48
C GLY A 35 -4.45 -22.90 0.91
N GLY A 36 -4.78 -22.10 1.94
CA GLY A 36 -4.98 -22.58 3.31
C GLY A 36 -3.71 -22.75 4.14
N TYR A 37 -2.54 -22.37 3.61
CA TYR A 37 -1.28 -22.46 4.35
C TYR A 37 -1.10 -21.25 5.27
N ALA A 38 -1.49 -21.41 6.52
CA ALA A 38 -1.26 -20.42 7.57
C ALA A 38 0.18 -20.52 8.11
N PHE A 39 1.11 -19.78 7.51
CA PHE A 39 2.46 -19.66 8.06
C PHE A 39 2.48 -18.78 9.32
N SER A 40 3.36 -19.10 10.26
CA SER A 40 3.62 -18.25 11.41
C SER A 40 4.08 -16.85 10.97
N SER A 41 3.66 -15.83 11.72
CA SER A 41 4.13 -14.46 11.52
C SER A 41 5.65 -14.40 11.67
N LEU A 42 6.29 -13.53 10.90
CA LEU A 42 7.72 -13.24 11.09
C LEU A 42 7.98 -12.74 12.52
N PRO A 43 9.18 -12.98 13.08
CA PRO A 43 9.56 -12.40 14.37
C PRO A 43 9.39 -10.87 14.34
N ARG A 44 8.81 -10.29 15.40
CA ARG A 44 8.52 -8.85 15.47
C ARG A 44 9.75 -7.99 15.18
N ALA A 45 10.91 -8.37 15.71
CA ALA A 45 12.18 -7.68 15.47
C ALA A 45 12.53 -7.52 13.97
N VAL A 46 12.14 -8.49 13.12
CA VAL A 46 12.37 -8.42 11.67
C VAL A 46 11.43 -7.40 11.02
N ILE A 47 10.16 -7.37 11.45
CA ILE A 47 9.16 -6.41 10.96
C ILE A 47 9.56 -4.99 11.38
N ASP A 48 9.85 -4.81 12.67
CA ASP A 48 10.21 -3.52 13.26
C ASP A 48 11.52 -2.98 12.66
N GLY A 49 12.52 -3.84 12.48
CA GLY A 49 13.77 -3.49 11.79
C GLY A 49 13.55 -3.10 10.33
N GLY A 50 12.70 -3.82 9.61
CA GLY A 50 12.33 -3.48 8.23
C GLY A 50 11.61 -2.13 8.13
N GLN A 51 10.65 -1.86 9.02
CA GLN A 51 9.95 -0.57 9.09
C GLN A 51 10.89 0.58 9.45
N LEU A 52 11.83 0.37 10.38
CA LEU A 52 12.85 1.35 10.73
C LEU A 52 13.72 1.70 9.52
N LEU A 53 14.22 0.70 8.78
CA LEU A 53 15.04 0.91 7.60
C LEU A 53 14.29 1.64 6.48
N ILE A 54 13.01 1.29 6.25
CA ILE A 54 12.14 2.01 5.31
C ILE A 54 11.95 3.46 5.77
N GLY A 55 11.73 3.68 7.07
CA GLY A 55 11.62 5.00 7.66
C GLY A 55 12.88 5.85 7.46
N VAL A 56 14.06 5.28 7.70
CA VAL A 56 15.36 5.94 7.46
C VAL A 56 15.54 6.24 5.97
N ALA A 57 15.22 5.31 5.08
CA ALA A 57 15.36 5.50 3.63
C ALA A 57 14.38 6.53 3.03
N LEU A 58 13.19 6.66 3.61
CA LEU A 58 12.24 7.72 3.26
C LEU A 58 12.66 9.06 3.88
N GLY A 59 13.10 9.05 5.14
CA GLY A 59 13.55 10.21 5.89
C GLY A 59 14.77 10.89 5.27
N SER A 60 15.74 10.11 4.79
CA SER A 60 16.96 10.63 4.15
C SER A 60 16.73 11.38 2.83
N ARG A 61 15.51 11.31 2.27
CA ARG A 61 15.12 12.06 1.06
C ARG A 61 14.68 13.48 1.34
N PHE A 62 14.45 13.84 2.60
CA PHE A 62 14.08 15.19 2.98
C PHE A 62 15.33 16.03 3.23
N SER A 63 15.43 17.18 2.55
CA SER A 63 16.51 18.15 2.77
C SER A 63 16.02 19.34 3.59
N PRO A 64 16.89 20.08 4.31
CA PRO A 64 16.51 21.29 5.03
C PRO A 64 15.85 22.35 4.12
N GLU A 65 16.22 22.42 2.85
CA GLU A 65 15.67 23.36 1.87
C GLU A 65 14.20 23.05 1.53
N PHE A 66 13.83 21.77 1.53
CA PHE A 66 12.42 21.36 1.41
C PHE A 66 11.57 22.00 2.50
N PHE A 67 12.10 22.10 3.73
CA PHE A 67 11.43 22.72 4.87
C PHE A 67 11.36 24.26 4.80
N ARG A 68 12.18 24.92 3.97
CA ARG A 68 12.12 26.38 3.78
C ARG A 68 11.00 26.80 2.81
N ALA A 69 10.74 26.00 1.78
CA ALA A 69 9.57 26.16 0.90
C ALA A 69 8.27 25.57 1.50
N ALA A 70 8.37 24.92 2.66
CA ALA A 70 7.40 23.97 3.14
C ALA A 70 6.03 24.50 3.57
N PRO A 71 5.83 25.69 4.16
CA PRO A 71 4.53 25.98 4.78
C PRO A 71 3.37 25.89 3.77
N ARG A 72 3.52 26.53 2.61
CA ARG A 72 2.49 26.49 1.56
C ARG A 72 2.33 25.09 0.94
N TYR A 73 3.43 24.38 0.71
CA TYR A 73 3.41 23.03 0.14
C TYR A 73 2.80 22.00 1.11
N LEU A 74 3.23 22.01 2.38
CA LEU A 74 2.71 21.15 3.43
C LEU A 74 1.23 21.42 3.70
N THR A 75 0.79 22.67 3.73
CA THR A 75 -0.64 22.99 3.85
C THR A 75 -1.42 22.42 2.67
N ALA A 76 -0.94 22.59 1.42
CA ALA A 76 -1.61 22.00 0.26
C ALA A 76 -1.68 20.47 0.33
N VAL A 77 -0.58 19.80 0.68
CA VAL A 77 -0.54 18.34 0.87
C VAL A 77 -1.48 17.89 1.98
N ALA A 78 -1.53 18.61 3.10
CA ALA A 78 -2.42 18.31 4.22
C ALA A 78 -3.89 18.43 3.79
N LEU A 79 -4.28 19.52 3.11
CA LEU A 79 -5.64 19.72 2.62
C LEU A 79 -6.05 18.63 1.61
N ILE A 80 -5.18 18.30 0.66
CA ILE A 80 -5.42 17.22 -0.30
C ILE A 80 -5.58 15.87 0.43
N THR A 81 -4.73 15.61 1.42
CA THR A 81 -4.78 14.36 2.20
C THR A 81 -6.07 14.27 3.01
N LEU A 82 -6.48 15.36 3.67
CA LEU A 82 -7.76 15.42 4.40
C LEU A 82 -8.96 15.22 3.46
N GLY A 83 -8.92 15.82 2.26
CA GLY A 83 -9.93 15.58 1.23
C GLY A 83 -10.00 14.12 0.80
N LEU A 84 -8.84 13.50 0.53
CA LEU A 84 -8.76 12.07 0.19
C LEU A 84 -9.26 11.17 1.33
N LEU A 85 -8.95 11.50 2.59
CA LEU A 85 -9.49 10.78 3.74
C LEU A 85 -11.01 10.89 3.83
N GLY A 86 -11.56 12.08 3.58
CA GLY A 86 -13.02 12.28 3.51
C GLY A 86 -13.66 11.42 2.42
N VAL A 87 -13.11 11.44 1.20
CA VAL A 87 -13.61 10.60 0.10
C VAL A 87 -13.48 9.11 0.42
N ALA A 88 -12.37 8.67 0.99
CA ALA A 88 -12.16 7.28 1.36
C ALA A 88 -13.11 6.83 2.47
N ALA A 89 -13.42 7.69 3.43
CA ALA A 89 -14.38 7.43 4.50
C ALA A 89 -15.81 7.33 3.96
N LEU A 90 -16.22 8.25 3.08
CA LEU A 90 -17.53 8.19 2.42
C LEU A 90 -17.67 6.91 1.58
N TYR A 91 -16.63 6.58 0.80
CA TYR A 91 -16.61 5.36 0.02
C TYR A 91 -16.63 4.11 0.91
N GLY A 92 -15.87 4.10 2.00
CA GLY A 92 -15.86 3.00 2.98
C GLY A 92 -17.22 2.81 3.65
N TRP A 93 -17.90 3.89 4.01
CA TRP A 93 -19.26 3.85 4.55
C TRP A 93 -20.26 3.28 3.54
N TRP A 94 -20.22 3.75 2.29
CA TRP A 94 -21.05 3.22 1.20
C TRP A 94 -20.75 1.74 0.92
N LEU A 95 -19.48 1.35 0.91
CA LEU A 95 -19.02 -0.01 0.67
C LEU A 95 -19.46 -0.96 1.78
N ALA A 96 -19.45 -0.51 3.04
CA ALA A 96 -19.86 -1.32 4.19
C ALA A 96 -21.27 -1.89 4.02
N GLY A 97 -22.21 -1.07 3.54
CA GLY A 97 -23.59 -1.49 3.29
C GLY A 97 -23.72 -2.55 2.18
N HIS A 98 -22.83 -2.55 1.18
CA HIS A 98 -22.87 -3.50 0.06
C HIS A 98 -22.07 -4.77 0.33
N ALA A 99 -20.96 -4.66 1.04
CA ALA A 99 -20.04 -5.76 1.29
C ALA A 99 -20.35 -6.54 2.58
N GLY A 100 -21.32 -6.09 3.40
CA GLY A 100 -21.70 -6.76 4.64
C GLY A 100 -20.60 -6.75 5.70
N VAL A 101 -19.69 -5.76 5.66
CA VAL A 101 -18.58 -5.61 6.60
C VAL A 101 -18.82 -4.43 7.54
N PRO A 102 -18.32 -4.46 8.79
CA PRO A 102 -18.48 -3.34 9.72
C PRO A 102 -17.91 -2.04 9.13
N VAL A 103 -18.65 -0.93 9.29
CA VAL A 103 -18.26 0.39 8.78
C VAL A 103 -16.82 0.78 9.14
N PRO A 104 -16.34 0.62 10.39
CA PRO A 104 -14.96 0.97 10.73
C PRO A 104 -13.92 0.11 10.00
N THR A 105 -14.24 -1.16 9.72
CA THR A 105 -13.37 -2.06 8.95
C THR A 105 -13.30 -1.61 7.49
N ALA A 106 -14.44 -1.27 6.89
CA ALA A 106 -14.50 -0.80 5.51
C ALA A 106 -13.77 0.53 5.31
N ILE A 107 -13.99 1.50 6.20
CA ILE A 107 -13.29 2.80 6.18
C ILE A 107 -11.78 2.60 6.30
N LEU A 108 -11.34 1.76 7.23
CA LEU A 108 -9.92 1.50 7.40
C LEU A 108 -9.31 0.79 6.17
N ALA A 109 -10.04 -0.16 5.56
CA ALA A 109 -9.63 -0.88 4.37
C ALA A 109 -9.52 0.02 3.11
N THR A 110 -10.38 1.03 2.97
CA THR A 110 -10.39 1.96 1.82
C THR A 110 -9.44 3.14 1.99
N THR A 111 -9.07 3.46 3.23
CA THR A 111 -8.21 4.60 3.55
C THR A 111 -6.79 4.44 2.97
N PRO A 112 -6.21 5.47 2.34
CA PRO A 112 -4.80 5.45 1.95
C PRO A 112 -3.91 5.35 3.20
N GLY A 113 -2.91 4.47 3.16
CA GLY A 113 -2.02 4.19 4.29
C GLY A 113 -1.08 3.02 3.99
N GLY A 114 -0.10 2.76 4.85
CA GLY A 114 0.76 1.58 4.70
C GLY A 114 0.05 0.30 5.14
N ILE A 115 0.38 -0.83 4.50
CA ILE A 115 -0.26 -2.13 4.78
C ILE A 115 -0.06 -2.53 6.25
N GLY A 116 1.15 -2.34 6.77
CA GLY A 116 1.52 -2.73 8.12
C GLY A 116 0.78 -1.92 9.18
N GLU A 117 0.79 -0.60 9.04
CA GLU A 117 0.15 0.33 9.97
C GLU A 117 -1.36 0.08 10.03
N MET A 118 -2.02 -0.01 8.88
CA MET A 118 -3.47 -0.21 8.83
C MET A 118 -3.89 -1.59 9.36
N ALA A 119 -3.11 -2.65 9.09
CA ALA A 119 -3.37 -3.98 9.63
C ALA A 119 -3.18 -4.03 11.16
N ILE A 120 -2.16 -3.34 11.69
CA ILE A 120 -1.95 -3.21 13.14
C ILE A 120 -3.08 -2.41 13.77
N THR A 121 -3.46 -1.26 13.20
CA THR A 121 -4.59 -0.45 13.67
C THR A 121 -5.88 -1.26 13.69
N ALA A 122 -6.16 -2.02 12.62
CA ALA A 122 -7.33 -2.89 12.56
C ALA A 122 -7.32 -3.93 13.69
N LYS A 123 -6.16 -4.55 13.95
CA LYS A 123 -5.99 -5.54 15.01
C LYS A 123 -6.19 -4.92 16.41
N VAL A 124 -5.61 -3.74 16.65
CA VAL A 124 -5.75 -3.03 17.94
C VAL A 124 -7.18 -2.61 18.20
N LEU A 125 -7.90 -2.18 17.16
CA LEU A 125 -9.31 -1.80 17.23
C LEU A 125 -10.27 -3.00 17.19
N ALA A 126 -9.76 -4.24 17.26
CA ALA A 126 -10.54 -5.48 17.14
C ALA A 126 -11.46 -5.53 15.89
N LEU A 127 -10.97 -4.96 14.78
CA LEU A 127 -11.63 -4.93 13.48
C LEU A 127 -11.16 -6.09 12.60
N GLY A 128 -11.73 -6.21 11.41
CA GLY A 128 -11.36 -7.22 10.41
C GLY A 128 -9.97 -7.00 9.81
N ALA A 129 -8.90 -7.22 10.58
CA ALA A 129 -7.51 -7.04 10.14
C ALA A 129 -7.14 -7.83 8.86
N PRO A 130 -7.62 -9.08 8.66
CA PRO A 130 -7.40 -9.79 7.40
C PRO A 130 -8.03 -9.09 6.19
N ILE A 131 -9.22 -8.50 6.36
CA ILE A 131 -9.93 -7.76 5.30
C ILE A 131 -9.14 -6.50 4.94
N VAL A 132 -8.73 -5.72 5.95
CA VAL A 132 -7.94 -4.50 5.77
C VAL A 132 -6.62 -4.81 5.05
N ALA A 133 -5.90 -5.85 5.49
CA ALA A 133 -4.65 -6.29 4.88
C ALA A 133 -4.85 -6.72 3.41
N ALA A 134 -5.92 -7.46 3.11
CA ALA A 134 -6.24 -7.90 1.76
C ALA A 134 -6.54 -6.71 0.83
N PHE A 135 -7.36 -5.76 1.27
CA PHE A 135 -7.67 -4.55 0.49
C PHE A 135 -6.41 -3.75 0.13
N HIS A 136 -5.53 -3.51 1.10
CA HIS A 136 -4.30 -2.76 0.84
C HIS A 136 -3.31 -3.56 -0.03
N SER A 137 -3.29 -4.88 0.09
CA SER A 137 -2.48 -5.78 -0.74
C SER A 137 -2.93 -5.74 -2.20
N VAL A 138 -4.24 -5.86 -2.45
CA VAL A 138 -4.82 -5.73 -3.80
C VAL A 138 -4.55 -4.34 -4.37
N ARG A 139 -4.76 -3.28 -3.58
CA ARG A 139 -4.44 -1.91 -3.99
C ARG A 139 -2.98 -1.76 -4.40
N LEU A 140 -2.06 -2.29 -3.61
CA LEU A 140 -0.63 -2.22 -3.89
C LEU A 140 -0.27 -2.97 -5.18
N ALA A 141 -0.79 -4.18 -5.35
CA ALA A 141 -0.61 -4.97 -6.56
C ALA A 141 -1.16 -4.23 -7.80
N ALA A 142 -2.38 -3.70 -7.70
CA ALA A 142 -3.00 -2.93 -8.76
C ALA A 142 -2.18 -1.67 -9.10
N LEU A 143 -1.73 -0.90 -8.11
CA LEU A 143 -0.92 0.30 -8.35
C LEU A 143 0.38 -0.04 -9.09
N VAL A 144 1.13 -1.02 -8.61
CA VAL A 144 2.42 -1.37 -9.21
C VAL A 144 2.27 -1.92 -10.63
N LEU A 145 1.27 -2.75 -10.88
CA LEU A 145 1.06 -3.35 -12.20
C LEU A 145 0.46 -2.35 -13.20
N LEU A 146 -0.46 -1.49 -12.76
CA LEU A 146 -1.19 -0.58 -13.64
C LEU A 146 -0.46 0.74 -13.90
N ILE A 147 0.40 1.21 -12.98
CA ILE A 147 1.04 2.54 -13.10
C ILE A 147 1.85 2.68 -14.38
N GLY A 148 2.57 1.63 -14.81
CA GLY A 148 3.36 1.66 -16.05
C GLY A 148 2.48 1.75 -17.30
N GLY A 149 1.30 1.13 -17.28
CA GLY A 149 0.29 1.28 -18.33
C GLY A 149 -0.29 2.69 -18.35
N LEU A 150 -0.73 3.17 -17.18
CA LEU A 150 -1.30 4.49 -17.00
C LEU A 150 -0.33 5.59 -17.46
N PHE A 151 0.94 5.51 -17.07
CA PHE A 151 1.97 6.46 -17.49
C PHE A 151 2.14 6.52 -19.01
N ARG A 152 2.10 5.36 -19.71
CA ARG A 152 2.15 5.32 -21.17
C ARG A 152 0.94 6.00 -21.81
N VAL A 153 -0.26 5.80 -21.26
CA VAL A 153 -1.50 6.42 -21.74
C VAL A 153 -1.47 7.93 -21.55
N VAL A 154 -1.16 8.39 -20.33
CA VAL A 154 -1.07 9.82 -20.00
C VAL A 154 -0.02 10.51 -20.89
N ARG A 155 1.15 9.90 -21.08
CA ARG A 155 2.19 10.46 -21.96
C ARG A 155 1.74 10.55 -23.42
N ARG A 156 0.98 9.58 -23.93
CA ARG A 156 0.39 9.64 -25.28
C ARG A 156 -0.64 10.77 -25.40
N MET A 157 -1.50 10.95 -24.40
CA MET A 157 -2.48 12.03 -24.38
C MET A 157 -1.82 13.41 -24.31
N HIS A 158 -0.79 13.58 -23.49
CA HIS A 158 -0.09 14.86 -23.37
C HIS A 158 0.65 15.22 -24.68
N ARG A 159 1.27 14.25 -25.35
CA ARG A 159 1.88 14.47 -26.68
C ARG A 159 0.86 14.83 -27.77
N ARG A 160 -0.40 14.39 -27.65
CA ARG A 160 -1.48 14.75 -28.58
C ARG A 160 -2.06 16.16 -28.34
N ARG A 161 -1.91 16.72 -27.14
CA ARG A 161 -2.35 18.09 -26.81
C ARG A 161 -1.34 19.18 -27.18
N LEU A 162 -0.08 18.81 -27.42
CA LEU A 162 1.01 19.72 -27.81
C LEU A 162 1.31 19.72 -29.32
N ARG A 163 0.51 18.98 -30.10
CA ARG A 163 0.44 19.06 -31.56
C ARG A 163 -0.91 19.67 -31.92
#